data_AF-A0A955U6C0-F1
#
_entry.id   AF-A0A955U6C0-F1
#
_cell.length_a   1.000
_cell.length_b   1.000
_cell.length_c   1.000
_cell.angle_alpha   90.00
_cell.angle_beta   90.00
_cell.angle_gamma   90.00
#
_symmetry.space_group_name_H-M   'P 1'
#
loop_
_entity.id
_entity.type
_entity.pdbx_description
1 polymer ?
#
loop_
_entity_poly.entity_id
_entity_poly.type
_entity_poly.pdbx_seq_one_letter_code
_entity_poly.pdbx_strand_id
1 'polypeptide(L)'
;MACLLCARSDAVEFARIAVAASYDPHVLLLVATAHALTPPIAGAVPLPPDAELSLPFPDGTPIVVTCAYGPDCSGFHSGTDSPTGANDHYALDLVRDEVGGGDGLPVVAAAAGEVVMAQWATGGWSSYGRVVLIEHDFGDGHHYQTLYAHLSAIDVGVGQEVSAKDTIGRMGGSGDMSEHAFASHTHFAVYRDASWAGGPYGGQSTLPEAIDGYEDLQDGAHLVAGPGPDDVASVIVDDDDRGFLLTGPASRASSGGYRDDFWYAPAAMAATTRAWWTPPITRTGLYAVSAFVPSSGHATSTRAPFTVVAAGERAVLTQDQSVVGGAFHALGGGRPFKLVAGATHHVELHDGTGESAPAEVAFDALRFTWVGEAGELEEGERCVASVECDADLVCGAEICRRPCDCATGASCDEGTGTCGTWRTDEPGPQDTGDTDLPQDTGDGADPEDTAPGDTGLPVASGPTPSGCGCDHASPRASVAAALLLALAARRRRATIGG
;
A
#
# COMPACT_ATOMS: atom_id res chain seq x y z
N MET A 1 -65.44 24.20 -15.41
CA MET A 1 -65.74 22.79 -15.73
C MET A 1 -64.45 22.01 -15.58
N ALA A 2 -64.19 21.35 -14.44
CA ALA A 2 -64.74 20.03 -14.07
C ALA A 2 -64.42 19.01 -15.20
N CYS A 3 -63.31 18.26 -15.09
CA CYS A 3 -63.13 17.00 -14.36
C CYS A 3 -63.79 15.81 -15.06
N LEU A 4 -62.98 14.85 -15.53
CA LEU A 4 -63.09 13.39 -15.40
C LEU A 4 -61.99 12.75 -16.29
N LEU A 5 -60.93 12.19 -15.72
CA LEU A 5 -60.77 10.80 -15.26
C LEU A 5 -60.61 9.78 -16.40
N CYS A 6 -59.38 9.29 -16.56
CA CYS A 6 -59.12 7.88 -16.81
C CYS A 6 -57.92 7.47 -15.94
N ALA A 7 -58.16 6.51 -15.05
CA ALA A 7 -57.27 6.05 -14.01
C ALA A 7 -56.29 4.99 -14.51
N ARG A 8 -55.07 4.94 -13.96
CA ARG A 8 -54.43 3.70 -13.50
C ARG A 8 -53.61 4.00 -12.23
N SER A 9 -54.15 3.47 -11.14
CA SER A 9 -53.53 2.94 -9.91
C SER A 9 -52.03 3.14 -9.72
N ASP A 10 -51.66 3.83 -8.63
CA ASP A 10 -50.53 3.47 -7.75
C ASP A 10 -50.76 4.09 -6.36
N ALA A 11 -51.06 3.25 -5.37
CA ALA A 11 -51.02 3.63 -3.96
C ALA A 11 -50.88 2.38 -3.08
N VAL A 12 -49.73 2.33 -2.39
CA VAL A 12 -49.52 1.87 -1.00
C VAL A 12 -49.75 0.37 -0.70
N GLU A 13 -48.71 -0.34 -0.26
CA GLU A 13 -48.52 -0.71 1.17
C GLU A 13 -47.25 -1.55 1.38
N PHE A 14 -46.65 -1.36 2.56
CA PHE A 14 -45.60 -2.17 3.15
C PHE A 14 -45.93 -3.66 3.14
N ALA A 15 -44.98 -4.51 2.73
CA ALA A 15 -44.98 -5.92 3.09
C ALA A 15 -43.54 -6.43 3.29
N ARG A 16 -43.32 -6.95 4.49
CA ARG A 16 -42.16 -7.71 4.94
C ARG A 16 -41.83 -8.82 3.94
N ILE A 17 -40.58 -8.91 3.50
CA ILE A 17 -40.03 -10.16 2.98
C ILE A 17 -39.02 -10.64 4.01
N ALA A 18 -39.39 -11.76 4.64
CA ALA A 18 -38.52 -12.56 5.47
C ALA A 18 -37.29 -12.95 4.64
N VAL A 19 -36.10 -12.71 5.18
CA VAL A 19 -34.89 -13.39 4.71
C VAL A 19 -35.06 -14.85 5.11
N ALA A 20 -35.55 -15.66 4.18
CA ALA A 20 -35.35 -17.09 4.26
C ALA A 20 -33.84 -17.31 4.13
N ALA A 21 -33.22 -17.74 5.23
CA ALA A 21 -31.85 -18.24 5.23
C ALA A 21 -31.78 -19.45 4.29
N SER A 22 -31.45 -19.18 3.02
CA SER A 22 -30.87 -20.19 2.15
C SER A 22 -29.38 -20.16 2.45
N TYR A 23 -28.92 -21.16 3.18
CA TYR A 23 -27.50 -21.46 3.34
C TYR A 23 -26.89 -21.66 1.96
N ASP A 24 -26.21 -20.65 1.46
CA ASP A 24 -25.25 -20.75 0.38
C ASP A 24 -23.85 -20.62 1.00
N PRO A 25 -23.00 -21.66 0.98
CA PRO A 25 -21.67 -21.61 1.57
C PRO A 25 -20.65 -20.78 0.74
N HIS A 26 -21.09 -20.09 -0.32
CA HIS A 26 -20.21 -19.31 -1.20
C HIS A 26 -20.59 -17.83 -1.26
N VAL A 27 -20.73 -17.18 -0.09
CA VAL A 27 -20.51 -15.74 0.03
C VAL A 27 -19.32 -15.57 0.96
N LEU A 28 -18.13 -15.76 0.39
CA LEU A 28 -16.89 -15.34 1.05
C LEU A 28 -16.90 -13.81 1.00
N LEU A 29 -17.29 -13.22 2.13
CA LEU A 29 -17.06 -11.81 2.42
C LEU A 29 -15.57 -11.55 2.14
N LEU A 30 -15.27 -10.75 1.12
CA LEU A 30 -13.94 -10.17 0.90
C LEU A 30 -13.69 -9.22 2.08
N VAL A 31 -13.25 -9.79 3.19
CA VAL A 31 -12.56 -9.04 4.23
C VAL A 31 -11.21 -8.71 3.61
N ALA A 32 -11.00 -7.44 3.32
CA ALA A 32 -9.70 -6.92 2.96
C ALA A 32 -8.72 -7.40 4.04
N THR A 33 -7.82 -8.31 3.68
CA THR A 33 -6.79 -8.81 4.58
C THR A 33 -5.89 -7.64 4.89
N ALA A 34 -5.93 -7.25 6.16
CA ALA A 34 -5.12 -6.19 6.72
C ALA A 34 -3.62 -6.41 6.54
N HIS A 35 -2.88 -5.32 6.66
CA HIS A 35 -1.42 -5.28 6.55
C HIS A 35 -0.68 -6.17 7.55
N ALA A 36 -1.27 -6.51 8.70
CA ALA A 36 -0.63 -7.36 9.67
C ALA A 36 -0.40 -8.78 9.13
N LEU A 37 0.87 -9.20 9.07
CA LEU A 37 1.25 -10.59 8.78
C LEU A 37 0.79 -11.52 9.91
N THR A 38 0.65 -10.97 11.11
CA THR A 38 0.16 -11.69 12.29
C THR A 38 -1.36 -11.65 12.38
N PRO A 39 -2.04 -12.82 12.36
CA PRO A 39 -3.47 -12.85 12.57
C PRO A 39 -3.84 -12.28 13.95
N PRO A 40 -4.78 -11.33 14.04
CA PRO A 40 -5.24 -10.84 15.33
C PRO A 40 -5.90 -11.97 16.13
N ILE A 41 -5.71 -11.94 17.45
CA ILE A 41 -6.36 -12.89 18.36
C ILE A 41 -7.88 -12.70 18.37
N ALA A 42 -8.60 -13.71 18.85
CA ALA A 42 -10.05 -13.69 18.89
C ALA A 42 -10.60 -12.49 19.68
N GLY A 43 -11.32 -11.59 19.01
CA GLY A 43 -11.94 -10.39 19.60
C GLY A 43 -11.26 -9.09 19.18
N ALA A 44 -10.02 -9.15 18.72
CA ALA A 44 -9.31 -8.05 18.10
C ALA A 44 -9.61 -7.94 16.60
N VAL A 45 -9.25 -6.82 16.02
CA VAL A 45 -9.36 -6.52 14.60
C VAL A 45 -8.03 -6.00 14.09
N PRO A 46 -7.70 -6.22 12.82
CA PRO A 46 -6.53 -5.58 12.27
C PRO A 46 -6.87 -4.17 11.77
N LEU A 47 -5.87 -3.34 11.50
CA LEU A 47 -6.06 -2.08 10.80
C LEU A 47 -6.57 -2.33 9.36
N PRO A 48 -7.25 -1.37 8.73
CA PRO A 48 -7.47 -1.43 7.29
C PRO A 48 -6.13 -1.63 6.55
N PRO A 49 -6.11 -2.30 5.39
CA PRO A 49 -5.05 -2.02 4.39
C PRO A 49 -5.09 -0.51 4.11
N ASP A 50 -4.17 0.15 3.45
CA ASP A 50 -4.15 1.63 3.30
C ASP A 50 -4.05 2.47 4.61
N ALA A 51 -4.35 1.94 5.81
CA ALA A 51 -4.09 2.63 7.07
C ALA A 51 -2.59 2.60 7.38
N GLU A 52 -1.97 3.77 7.37
CA GLU A 52 -0.56 3.95 7.74
C GLU A 52 -0.43 4.48 9.17
N LEU A 53 0.35 3.77 9.98
CA LEU A 53 0.63 4.13 11.35
C LEU A 53 2.13 4.21 11.57
N SER A 54 2.57 5.24 12.29
CA SER A 54 3.96 5.44 12.64
C SER A 54 4.23 5.31 14.14
N LEU A 55 5.46 4.99 14.53
CA LEU A 55 5.86 4.98 15.93
C LEU A 55 5.69 6.40 16.52
N PRO A 56 5.25 6.52 17.79
CA PRO A 56 4.87 7.79 18.40
C PRO A 56 6.08 8.65 18.83
N PHE A 57 7.17 8.61 18.07
CA PHE A 57 8.38 9.39 18.27
C PHE A 57 8.84 10.05 16.97
N PRO A 58 9.60 11.17 17.05
CA PRO A 58 10.24 11.75 15.88
C PRO A 58 11.13 10.73 15.15
N ASP A 59 11.20 10.86 13.82
CA ASP A 59 12.01 9.97 13.01
C ASP A 59 13.49 9.97 13.41
N GLY A 60 14.13 8.81 13.28
CA GLY A 60 15.49 8.57 13.72
C GLY A 60 15.63 8.33 15.23
N THR A 61 14.55 8.34 16.02
CA THR A 61 14.62 8.10 17.47
C THR A 61 14.83 6.62 17.77
N PRO A 62 15.93 6.21 18.42
CA PRO A 62 16.12 4.84 18.88
C PRO A 62 15.14 4.51 20.02
N ILE A 63 14.48 3.36 19.95
CA ILE A 63 13.41 2.94 20.86
C ILE A 63 13.64 1.50 21.28
N VAL A 64 13.25 1.16 22.50
CA VAL A 64 13.09 -0.21 22.96
C VAL A 64 11.62 -0.47 23.23
N VAL A 65 11.10 -1.58 22.70
CA VAL A 65 9.79 -2.10 23.06
C VAL A 65 9.94 -2.84 24.38
N THR A 66 9.39 -2.29 25.47
CA THR A 66 9.51 -2.89 26.81
C THR A 66 8.35 -3.80 27.17
N CYS A 67 7.21 -3.57 26.53
CA CYS A 67 6.11 -4.52 26.45
C CYS A 67 5.56 -4.46 25.02
N ALA A 68 5.58 -5.59 24.33
CA ALA A 68 4.86 -5.83 23.10
C ALA A 68 3.72 -6.81 23.39
N TYR A 69 2.51 -6.47 22.97
CA TYR A 69 1.34 -7.34 22.83
C TYR A 69 1.08 -8.39 23.93
N GLY A 70 -0.09 -8.30 24.53
CA GLY A 70 -0.70 -9.35 25.33
C GLY A 70 -0.50 -9.17 26.83
N PRO A 71 -1.12 -10.06 27.62
CA PRO A 71 -1.32 -9.82 29.05
C PRO A 71 -0.11 -10.12 29.94
N ASP A 72 0.96 -10.65 29.35
CA ASP A 72 2.03 -11.32 30.11
C ASP A 72 3.35 -10.53 30.16
N CYS A 73 3.48 -9.45 29.39
CA CYS A 73 4.67 -8.59 29.40
C CYS A 73 4.85 -7.84 30.74
N SER A 74 3.74 -7.52 31.42
CA SER A 74 3.75 -6.86 32.73
C SER A 74 2.50 -7.17 33.55
N GLY A 75 2.61 -7.08 34.88
CA GLY A 75 1.46 -7.23 35.78
C GLY A 75 0.39 -6.12 35.62
N PHE A 76 0.68 -5.05 34.88
CA PHE A 76 -0.27 -3.99 34.56
C PHE A 76 -1.03 -4.25 33.25
N HIS A 77 -0.51 -5.14 32.40
CA HIS A 77 -1.18 -5.56 31.16
C HIS A 77 -1.99 -6.86 31.36
N SER A 78 -2.01 -7.44 32.56
CA SER A 78 -2.77 -8.67 32.82
C SER A 78 -4.28 -8.47 32.60
N GLY A 79 -4.90 -9.30 31.76
CA GLY A 79 -6.36 -9.31 31.54
C GLY A 79 -6.89 -8.17 30.67
N THR A 80 -6.03 -7.59 29.82
CA THR A 80 -6.38 -6.55 28.84
C THR A 80 -7.02 -7.09 27.56
N ASP A 81 -7.30 -8.40 27.49
CA ASP A 81 -7.94 -9.12 26.38
C ASP A 81 -9.49 -9.08 26.44
N SER A 82 -10.05 -8.17 27.25
CA SER A 82 -11.49 -8.06 27.45
C SER A 82 -12.12 -6.99 26.56
N PRO A 83 -13.06 -7.32 25.66
CA PRO A 83 -13.83 -6.34 24.89
C PRO A 83 -14.82 -5.54 25.75
N THR A 84 -14.88 -5.82 27.06
CA THR A 84 -15.69 -5.08 28.04
C THR A 84 -14.82 -4.31 29.06
N GLY A 85 -13.50 -4.37 28.92
CA GLY A 85 -12.51 -3.67 29.73
C GLY A 85 -11.68 -2.69 28.92
N ALA A 86 -10.55 -2.25 29.48
CA ALA A 86 -9.50 -1.56 28.75
C ALA A 86 -8.84 -2.58 27.81
N ASN A 87 -9.24 -2.56 26.54
CA ASN A 87 -8.88 -3.58 25.55
C ASN A 87 -7.45 -3.35 25.02
N ASP A 88 -6.47 -3.35 25.91
CA ASP A 88 -5.06 -3.03 25.64
C ASP A 88 -4.24 -4.25 25.21
N HIS A 89 -4.90 -5.31 24.72
CA HIS A 89 -4.21 -6.52 24.32
C HIS A 89 -3.09 -6.26 23.31
N TYR A 90 -3.25 -5.25 22.44
CA TYR A 90 -2.24 -4.88 21.45
C TYR A 90 -1.51 -3.56 21.75
N ALA A 91 -1.58 -3.10 23.00
CA ALA A 91 -0.82 -1.93 23.42
C ALA A 91 0.69 -2.22 23.46
N LEU A 92 1.47 -1.15 23.29
CA LEU A 92 2.92 -1.14 23.30
C LEU A 92 3.41 -0.20 24.40
N ASP A 93 4.33 -0.67 25.24
CA ASP A 93 5.10 0.22 26.14
C ASP A 93 6.46 0.50 25.50
N LEU A 94 6.64 1.74 25.04
CA LEU A 94 7.79 2.17 24.27
C LEU A 94 8.67 3.13 25.08
N VAL A 95 9.95 2.83 25.19
CA VAL A 95 10.94 3.71 25.84
C VAL A 95 11.98 4.14 24.83
N ARG A 96 12.53 5.35 24.96
CA ARG A 96 13.66 5.76 24.12
C ARG A 96 14.95 5.09 24.60
N ASP A 97 15.74 4.57 23.67
CA ASP A 97 17.04 3.94 23.93
C ASP A 97 18.12 5.02 24.17
N GLU A 98 17.92 5.83 25.21
CA GLU A 98 18.81 6.90 25.60
C GLU A 98 18.83 7.14 27.11
N VAL A 99 19.82 7.90 27.58
CA VAL A 99 20.00 8.19 29.00
C VAL A 99 18.77 8.91 29.55
N GLY A 100 18.15 8.33 30.59
CA GLY A 100 16.94 8.87 31.20
C GLY A 100 15.64 8.35 30.59
N GLY A 101 15.71 7.41 29.63
CA GLY A 101 14.53 6.76 29.06
C GLY A 101 13.61 7.70 28.29
N GLY A 102 14.12 8.86 27.87
CA GLY A 102 13.37 9.83 27.09
C GLY A 102 12.43 10.77 27.86
N ASP A 103 12.51 10.83 29.19
CA ASP A 103 11.66 11.72 30.01
C ASP A 103 11.69 13.18 29.50
N GLY A 104 10.51 13.76 29.31
CA GLY A 104 10.34 15.12 28.79
C GLY A 104 10.60 15.31 27.30
N LEU A 105 10.94 14.26 26.55
CA LEU A 105 11.18 14.35 25.11
C LEU A 105 9.90 14.20 24.29
N PRO A 106 9.87 14.71 23.04
CA PRO A 106 8.66 14.74 22.22
C PRO A 106 8.02 13.37 22.00
N VAL A 107 6.69 13.33 22.13
CA VAL A 107 5.81 12.28 21.61
C VAL A 107 5.02 12.90 20.47
N VAL A 108 4.90 12.17 19.36
CA VAL A 108 4.25 12.66 18.14
C VAL A 108 3.03 11.81 17.76
N ALA A 109 2.11 12.38 16.98
CA ALA A 109 0.96 11.67 16.45
C ALA A 109 1.38 10.57 15.47
N ALA A 110 0.86 9.37 15.65
CA ALA A 110 1.16 8.20 14.84
C ALA A 110 0.52 8.26 13.44
N ALA A 111 -0.62 8.93 13.30
CA ALA A 111 -1.33 9.17 12.05
C ALA A 111 -2.07 10.52 12.10
N ALA A 112 -2.53 11.02 10.95
CA ALA A 112 -3.33 12.24 10.89
C ALA A 112 -4.73 12.01 11.50
N GLY A 113 -5.30 13.04 12.13
CA GLY A 113 -6.62 12.93 12.76
C GLY A 113 -6.98 14.12 13.65
N GLU A 114 -8.08 13.99 14.38
CA GLU A 114 -8.58 15.01 15.31
C GLU A 114 -8.29 14.60 16.77
N VAL A 115 -7.70 15.50 17.56
CA VAL A 115 -7.54 15.28 19.00
C VAL A 115 -8.91 15.29 19.68
N VAL A 116 -9.39 14.14 20.14
CA VAL A 116 -10.69 13.99 20.83
C VAL A 116 -10.54 13.99 22.35
N MET A 117 -9.32 13.80 22.87
CA MET A 117 -9.05 13.91 24.31
C MET A 117 -7.63 14.40 24.59
N ALA A 118 -7.48 15.26 25.60
CA ALA A 118 -6.20 15.82 26.03
C ALA A 118 -6.30 16.23 27.52
N GLN A 119 -6.05 15.30 28.44
CA GLN A 119 -6.26 15.54 29.88
C GLN A 119 -5.54 14.52 30.78
N TRP A 120 -5.67 14.71 32.10
CA TRP A 120 -5.42 13.63 33.07
C TRP A 120 -6.56 12.60 33.04
N ALA A 121 -6.21 11.33 32.93
CA ALA A 121 -7.09 10.21 33.20
C ALA A 121 -7.46 10.18 34.69
N THR A 122 -8.73 9.88 35.00
CA THR A 122 -9.28 9.96 36.36
C THR A 122 -10.27 8.85 36.64
N GLY A 123 -10.45 8.45 37.89
CA GLY A 123 -11.39 7.37 38.23
C GLY A 123 -10.82 5.99 37.87
N GLY A 124 -11.63 5.13 37.25
CA GLY A 124 -11.27 3.71 37.01
C GLY A 124 -10.07 3.44 36.10
N TRP A 125 -9.55 4.47 35.45
CA TRP A 125 -8.45 4.44 34.50
C TRP A 125 -7.38 5.49 34.83
N SER A 126 -7.32 5.96 36.09
CA SER A 126 -6.34 6.97 36.50
C SER A 126 -4.88 6.56 36.26
N SER A 127 -4.61 5.26 36.15
CA SER A 127 -3.28 4.71 35.87
C SER A 127 -2.67 5.23 34.57
N TYR A 128 -3.45 5.55 33.53
CA TYR A 128 -2.88 6.10 32.28
C TYR A 128 -2.24 7.49 32.43
N GLY A 129 -2.47 8.19 33.55
CA GLY A 129 -1.85 9.49 33.81
C GLY A 129 -2.35 10.57 32.85
N ARG A 130 -1.45 11.38 32.29
CA ARG A 130 -1.81 12.29 31.20
C ARG A 130 -1.91 11.53 29.89
N VAL A 131 -3.02 11.77 29.21
CA VAL A 131 -3.33 11.12 27.95
C VAL A 131 -3.63 12.14 26.86
N VAL A 132 -3.24 11.78 25.64
CA VAL A 132 -3.79 12.33 24.40
C VAL A 132 -4.48 11.20 23.66
N LEU A 133 -5.62 11.50 23.07
CA LEU A 133 -6.37 10.59 22.22
C LEU A 133 -6.70 11.27 20.90
N ILE A 134 -6.36 10.61 19.80
CA ILE A 134 -6.60 11.11 18.44
C ILE A 134 -7.52 10.14 17.74
N GLU A 135 -8.57 10.67 17.12
CA GLU A 135 -9.48 9.91 16.26
C GLU A 135 -9.03 10.01 14.80
N HIS A 136 -9.04 8.86 14.12
CA HIS A 136 -8.59 8.68 12.75
C HIS A 136 -9.72 8.13 11.89
N ASP A 137 -9.84 8.65 10.68
CA ASP A 137 -10.69 8.12 9.63
C ASP A 137 -9.81 7.46 8.57
N PHE A 138 -9.86 6.13 8.52
CA PHE A 138 -9.15 5.32 7.51
C PHE A 138 -10.06 4.92 6.33
N GLY A 139 -11.26 5.49 6.23
CA GLY A 139 -12.12 5.36 5.05
C GLY A 139 -12.93 4.06 4.94
N ASP A 140 -12.86 3.17 5.94
CA ASP A 140 -13.63 1.92 5.98
C ASP A 140 -15.00 2.05 6.71
N GLY A 141 -15.31 3.26 7.20
CA GLY A 141 -16.54 3.56 7.94
C GLY A 141 -16.50 3.23 9.44
N HIS A 142 -15.33 2.91 9.98
CA HIS A 142 -15.10 2.71 11.42
C HIS A 142 -14.31 3.85 12.05
N HIS A 143 -14.49 4.04 13.36
CA HIS A 143 -13.76 5.05 14.12
C HIS A 143 -12.54 4.41 14.76
N TYR A 144 -11.35 4.83 14.37
CA TYR A 144 -10.10 4.37 14.97
C TYR A 144 -9.56 5.43 15.91
N GLN A 145 -9.02 5.02 17.06
CA GLN A 145 -8.39 5.95 18.00
C GLN A 145 -7.00 5.47 18.41
N THR A 146 -6.03 6.38 18.42
CA THR A 146 -4.72 6.16 19.05
C THR A 146 -4.67 6.79 20.43
N LEU A 147 -4.13 6.06 21.41
CA LEU A 147 -3.89 6.51 22.77
C LEU A 147 -2.40 6.69 23.03
N TYR A 148 -2.04 7.81 23.65
CA TYR A 148 -0.70 8.13 24.11
C TYR A 148 -0.78 8.46 25.59
N ALA A 149 -0.30 7.56 26.45
CA ALA A 149 -0.42 7.67 27.90
C ALA A 149 0.93 7.88 28.61
N HIS A 150 0.85 8.09 29.92
CA HIS A 150 1.96 8.36 30.83
C HIS A 150 2.73 9.65 30.56
N LEU A 151 2.17 10.58 29.78
CA LEU A 151 2.85 11.80 29.35
C LEU A 151 3.27 12.70 30.54
N SER A 152 4.42 13.35 30.44
CA SER A 152 4.83 14.40 31.40
C SER A 152 4.18 15.75 31.08
N ALA A 153 3.88 16.01 29.80
CA ALA A 153 3.17 17.20 29.34
C ALA A 153 2.31 16.89 28.11
N ILE A 154 1.25 17.69 27.96
CA ILE A 154 0.35 17.66 26.81
C ILE A 154 0.52 18.98 26.07
N ASP A 155 0.85 18.92 24.77
CA ASP A 155 1.18 20.07 23.93
C ASP A 155 0.02 20.44 22.96
N VAL A 156 -1.08 19.67 22.97
CA VAL A 156 -2.26 19.84 22.10
C VAL A 156 -3.57 19.96 22.89
N GLY A 157 -4.65 20.34 22.22
CA GLY A 157 -5.99 20.47 22.81
C GLY A 157 -7.07 19.75 22.02
N VAL A 158 -8.19 19.46 22.68
CA VAL A 158 -9.36 18.83 22.06
C VAL A 158 -9.89 19.68 20.89
N GLY A 159 -10.21 19.02 19.77
CA GLY A 159 -10.67 19.63 18.51
C GLY A 159 -9.53 20.09 17.59
N GLN A 160 -8.28 19.82 17.94
CA GLN A 160 -7.14 20.15 17.09
C GLN A 160 -6.92 19.06 16.04
N GLU A 161 -6.93 19.44 14.77
CA GLU A 161 -6.43 18.60 13.67
C GLU A 161 -4.90 18.50 13.76
N VAL A 162 -4.39 17.27 13.66
CA VAL A 162 -2.95 16.98 13.65
C VAL A 162 -2.60 16.13 12.44
N SER A 163 -1.42 16.36 11.89
CA SER A 163 -0.81 15.48 10.90
C SER A 163 0.00 14.39 11.62
N ALA A 164 0.28 13.29 10.92
CA ALA A 164 1.30 12.35 11.39
C ALA A 164 2.61 13.11 11.69
N LYS A 165 3.29 12.70 12.76
CA LYS A 165 4.53 13.30 13.29
C LYS A 165 4.41 14.70 13.91
N ASP A 166 3.22 15.29 14.00
CA ASP A 166 3.03 16.49 14.81
C ASP A 166 3.29 16.19 16.29
N THR A 167 3.99 17.09 17.00
CA THR A 167 4.24 16.93 18.44
C THR A 167 2.95 17.13 19.23
N ILE A 168 2.58 16.12 20.02
CA ILE A 168 1.34 16.11 20.80
C ILE A 168 1.56 16.20 22.31
N GLY A 169 2.77 15.88 22.77
CA GLY A 169 3.12 15.93 24.17
C GLY A 169 4.55 15.51 24.42
N ARG A 170 4.82 15.17 25.68
CA ARG A 170 6.15 14.78 26.16
C ARG A 170 6.08 13.46 26.90
N MET A 171 7.01 12.55 26.64
CA MET A 171 7.11 11.27 27.34
C MET A 171 7.31 11.53 28.85
N GLY A 172 6.76 10.66 29.69
CA GLY A 172 6.94 10.72 31.13
C GLY A 172 6.58 9.40 31.81
N GLY A 173 6.32 9.46 33.11
CA GLY A 173 5.88 8.33 33.93
C GLY A 173 4.63 8.65 34.74
N SER A 174 3.73 9.49 34.20
CA SER A 174 2.55 9.93 34.95
C SER A 174 1.50 8.82 35.08
N GLY A 175 0.76 8.84 36.18
CA GLY A 175 -0.26 7.83 36.51
C GLY A 175 -0.85 8.07 37.89
N ASP A 176 -2.09 7.67 38.12
CA ASP A 176 -2.78 7.80 39.41
C ASP A 176 -2.67 9.20 40.04
N MET A 177 -2.83 10.23 39.21
CA MET A 177 -2.68 11.65 39.58
C MET A 177 -1.30 12.03 40.13
N SER A 178 -0.27 11.24 39.82
CA SER A 178 1.14 11.45 40.15
C SER A 178 1.98 11.59 38.89
N GLU A 179 2.99 12.46 38.93
CA GLU A 179 3.94 12.69 37.82
C GLU A 179 4.92 11.52 37.60
N HIS A 180 5.10 10.69 38.63
CA HIS A 180 6.17 9.67 38.69
C HIS A 180 5.63 8.34 39.25
N ALA A 181 4.45 7.93 38.77
CA ALA A 181 3.88 6.63 39.13
C ALA A 181 4.64 5.46 38.48
N PHE A 182 5.19 5.69 37.28
CA PHE A 182 5.92 4.70 36.49
C PHE A 182 7.31 5.20 36.10
N ALA A 183 8.18 4.29 35.65
CA ALA A 183 9.36 4.67 34.90
C ALA A 183 8.93 5.35 33.58
N SER A 184 9.77 6.23 33.04
CA SER A 184 9.42 6.96 31.81
C SER A 184 9.22 6.00 30.64
N HIS A 185 8.06 6.04 30.01
CA HIS A 185 7.70 5.33 28.78
C HIS A 185 6.45 5.97 28.15
N THR A 186 6.17 5.67 26.89
CA THR A 186 4.88 5.96 26.26
C THR A 186 4.12 4.66 26.10
N HIS A 187 2.98 4.54 26.79
CA HIS A 187 2.02 3.48 26.50
C HIS A 187 1.18 3.91 25.29
N PHE A 188 1.24 3.12 24.23
CA PHE A 188 0.63 3.38 22.94
C PHE A 188 -0.36 2.27 22.58
N ALA A 189 -1.60 2.63 22.25
CA ALA A 189 -2.62 1.65 21.89
C ALA A 189 -3.48 2.17 20.74
N VAL A 190 -4.07 1.23 19.99
CA VAL A 190 -5.00 1.50 18.90
C VAL A 190 -6.29 0.75 19.14
N TYR A 191 -7.41 1.45 19.02
CA TYR A 191 -8.73 0.88 19.22
C TYR A 191 -9.64 1.17 18.03
N ARG A 192 -10.56 0.24 17.76
CA ARG A 192 -11.66 0.42 16.81
C ARG A 192 -12.99 0.46 17.54
N ASP A 193 -13.79 1.47 17.20
CA ASP A 193 -15.15 1.71 17.71
C ASP A 193 -15.24 1.69 19.25
N ALA A 194 -14.19 2.18 19.93
CA ALA A 194 -14.15 2.24 21.39
C ALA A 194 -15.05 3.35 21.95
N SER A 195 -15.62 3.11 23.12
CA SER A 195 -16.47 4.07 23.80
C SER A 195 -15.73 4.74 24.97
N TRP A 196 -15.64 6.07 24.95
CA TRP A 196 -14.81 6.81 25.90
C TRP A 196 -15.57 7.27 27.15
N ALA A 197 -16.33 6.37 27.76
CA ALA A 197 -17.14 6.62 28.97
C ALA A 197 -16.27 6.61 30.25
N GLY A 198 -15.19 7.38 30.25
CA GLY A 198 -14.23 7.45 31.36
C GLY A 198 -13.15 6.37 31.30
N GLY A 199 -12.59 6.10 30.12
CA GLY A 199 -11.48 5.17 29.84
C GLY A 199 -11.65 4.49 28.47
N PRO A 200 -10.64 3.72 27.97
CA PRO A 200 -10.74 2.94 26.73
C PRO A 200 -11.64 1.70 26.91
N TYR A 201 -12.90 1.92 27.30
CA TYR A 201 -13.81 0.83 27.66
C TYR A 201 -14.74 0.48 26.50
N GLY A 202 -14.81 -0.81 26.16
CA GLY A 202 -15.60 -1.27 25.02
C GLY A 202 -14.89 -1.04 23.68
N GLY A 203 -15.39 -1.68 22.63
CA GLY A 203 -14.72 -1.70 21.32
C GLY A 203 -13.72 -2.85 21.16
N GLN A 204 -12.93 -2.81 20.10
CA GLN A 204 -11.98 -3.85 19.74
C GLN A 204 -10.55 -3.30 19.78
N SER A 205 -9.63 -4.02 20.41
CA SER A 205 -8.20 -3.78 20.29
C SER A 205 -7.81 -3.95 18.83
N THR A 206 -7.01 -3.03 18.32
CA THR A 206 -6.51 -3.12 16.97
C THR A 206 -5.07 -3.62 17.01
N LEU A 207 -4.75 -4.63 16.20
CA LEU A 207 -3.36 -5.01 15.95
C LEU A 207 -2.71 -3.89 15.12
N PRO A 208 -1.73 -3.14 15.66
CA PRO A 208 -1.20 -1.94 15.02
C PRO A 208 -0.21 -2.24 13.88
N GLU A 209 -0.01 -3.51 13.52
CA GLU A 209 0.96 -3.92 12.51
C GLU A 209 0.40 -3.75 11.08
N ALA A 210 1.21 -3.29 10.11
CA ALA A 210 2.56 -2.76 10.29
C ALA A 210 2.55 -1.37 10.99
N ILE A 211 3.50 -1.12 11.90
CA ILE A 211 3.76 0.22 12.44
C ILE A 211 5.18 0.67 12.07
N ASP A 212 5.30 1.76 11.32
CA ASP A 212 6.58 2.16 10.69
C ASP A 212 7.24 0.96 9.96
N GLY A 213 6.46 0.10 9.30
CA GLY A 213 6.97 -1.10 8.60
C GLY A 213 7.51 -2.22 9.52
N TYR A 214 7.42 -2.07 10.84
CA TYR A 214 7.73 -3.14 11.78
C TYR A 214 6.53 -4.07 11.97
N GLU A 215 6.82 -5.36 11.94
CA GLU A 215 5.90 -6.48 12.16
C GLU A 215 6.45 -7.36 13.29
N ASP A 216 5.60 -8.21 13.86
CA ASP A 216 5.90 -9.16 14.93
C ASP A 216 6.65 -8.56 16.13
N LEU A 217 6.26 -7.36 16.57
CA LEU A 217 6.98 -6.69 17.67
C LEU A 217 7.02 -7.59 18.93
N GLN A 218 8.21 -7.70 19.51
CA GLN A 218 8.48 -8.51 20.70
C GLN A 218 9.05 -7.65 21.83
N ASP A 219 8.89 -8.13 23.06
CA ASP A 219 9.58 -7.59 24.23
C ASP A 219 11.10 -7.53 24.00
N GLY A 220 11.69 -6.37 24.26
CA GLY A 220 13.11 -6.10 24.08
C GLY A 220 13.51 -5.77 22.64
N ALA A 221 12.58 -5.64 21.69
CA ALA A 221 12.92 -5.21 20.34
C ALA A 221 13.49 -3.79 20.34
N HIS A 222 14.63 -3.59 19.66
CA HIS A 222 15.23 -2.27 19.45
C HIS A 222 14.82 -1.77 18.06
N LEU A 223 14.15 -0.62 18.02
CA LEU A 223 13.60 0.00 16.82
C LEU A 223 14.22 1.38 16.62
N VAL A 224 14.02 1.95 15.44
CA VAL A 224 14.25 3.37 15.17
C VAL A 224 12.95 3.93 14.62
N ALA A 225 12.36 4.92 15.29
CA ALA A 225 11.14 5.58 14.82
C ALA A 225 11.34 6.23 13.45
N GLY A 226 10.24 6.36 12.73
CA GLY A 226 10.31 6.61 11.31
C GLY A 226 10.33 5.28 10.57
N PRO A 227 10.26 5.35 9.25
CA PRO A 227 9.94 4.17 8.47
C PRO A 227 11.07 3.15 8.67
N GLY A 228 10.69 1.96 9.13
CA GLY A 228 11.57 0.96 9.70
C GLY A 228 12.62 0.46 8.71
N PRO A 229 13.42 -0.56 9.08
CA PRO A 229 14.40 -1.14 8.17
C PRO A 229 13.77 -1.60 6.83
N ASP A 230 12.47 -1.83 6.84
CA ASP A 230 11.67 -2.28 5.70
C ASP A 230 10.85 -1.16 5.00
N ASP A 231 10.87 0.11 5.44
CA ASP A 231 9.93 1.11 4.87
C ASP A 231 10.39 2.55 4.61
N VAL A 232 11.69 2.86 4.48
CA VAL A 232 12.07 3.94 3.52
C VAL A 232 13.40 3.71 2.85
N ALA A 233 14.34 3.02 3.49
CA ALA A 233 15.60 2.74 2.83
C ALA A 233 15.48 1.56 1.87
N SER A 234 14.69 0.52 2.18
CA SER A 234 14.54 -0.61 1.26
C SER A 234 13.28 -1.44 1.45
N VAL A 235 12.56 -1.71 0.36
CA VAL A 235 11.50 -2.74 0.27
C VAL A 235 12.13 -4.06 -0.14
N ILE A 236 11.76 -5.18 0.48
CA ILE A 236 12.19 -6.53 0.05
C ILE A 236 10.94 -7.32 -0.34
N VAL A 237 11.01 -8.02 -1.47
CA VAL A 237 10.00 -9.00 -1.89
C VAL A 237 10.70 -10.34 -1.99
N ASP A 238 10.32 -11.27 -1.13
CA ASP A 238 10.82 -12.63 -1.02
C ASP A 238 10.00 -13.63 -1.86
N ASP A 239 10.48 -14.87 -2.03
CA ASP A 239 9.80 -15.87 -2.86
C ASP A 239 8.56 -16.53 -2.24
N ASP A 240 8.20 -16.15 -1.01
CA ASP A 240 6.95 -16.48 -0.34
C ASP A 240 6.03 -15.26 -0.11
N ASP A 241 6.46 -14.07 -0.52
CA ASP A 241 5.69 -12.83 -0.40
C ASP A 241 4.62 -12.69 -1.49
N ARG A 242 3.54 -11.94 -1.21
CA ARG A 242 2.45 -11.65 -2.16
C ARG A 242 2.92 -10.98 -3.46
N GLY A 243 4.03 -10.24 -3.41
CA GLY A 243 4.64 -9.59 -4.57
C GLY A 243 5.35 -10.54 -5.52
N PHE A 244 5.53 -11.82 -5.14
CA PHE A 244 6.21 -12.82 -5.93
C PHE A 244 5.27 -13.73 -6.72
N LEU A 245 5.62 -13.99 -7.97
CA LEU A 245 4.94 -14.96 -8.82
C LEU A 245 5.98 -15.80 -9.55
N LEU A 246 5.88 -17.12 -9.47
CA LEU A 246 6.70 -18.06 -10.23
C LEU A 246 5.82 -18.90 -11.17
N THR A 247 6.25 -19.02 -12.42
CA THR A 247 5.60 -19.89 -13.42
C THR A 247 6.63 -20.79 -14.09
N GLY A 248 6.18 -21.98 -14.50
CA GLY A 248 7.05 -22.98 -15.14
C GLY A 248 7.68 -23.99 -14.16
N PRO A 249 8.53 -24.89 -14.66
CA PRO A 249 9.11 -25.97 -13.88
C PRO A 249 10.28 -25.48 -13.01
N ALA A 250 10.09 -25.43 -11.70
CA ALA A 250 11.13 -25.13 -10.72
C ALA A 250 11.15 -26.14 -9.56
N SER A 251 12.27 -26.20 -8.85
CA SER A 251 12.43 -26.96 -7.61
C SER A 251 12.70 -26.00 -6.45
N ARG A 252 12.31 -26.40 -5.24
CA ARG A 252 12.52 -25.60 -4.02
C ARG A 252 13.68 -26.15 -3.23
N ALA A 253 14.56 -25.28 -2.75
CA ALA A 253 15.61 -25.59 -1.78
C ALA A 253 15.22 -24.97 -0.43
N SER A 254 15.26 -25.76 0.64
CA SER A 254 14.75 -25.34 1.97
C SER A 254 15.77 -24.61 2.84
N SER A 255 16.91 -24.20 2.28
CA SER A 255 17.99 -23.55 3.04
C SER A 255 18.94 -22.81 2.10
N GLY A 256 19.46 -21.67 2.57
CA GLY A 256 20.50 -20.90 1.90
C GLY A 256 19.99 -19.71 1.10
N GLY A 257 18.67 -19.53 0.98
CA GLY A 257 18.06 -18.32 0.43
C GLY A 257 17.85 -17.22 1.48
N TYR A 258 17.25 -16.10 1.06
CA TYR A 258 16.77 -15.09 2.00
C TYR A 258 15.58 -15.68 2.79
N ARG A 259 15.52 -15.41 4.10
CA ARG A 259 14.57 -16.05 5.04
C ARG A 259 14.48 -17.59 4.93
N ASP A 260 15.61 -18.21 4.58
CA ASP A 260 15.90 -19.64 4.53
C ASP A 260 15.76 -20.31 3.15
N ASP A 261 14.64 -20.19 2.44
CA ASP A 261 14.39 -20.98 1.23
C ASP A 261 14.48 -20.19 -0.08
N PHE A 262 14.41 -20.90 -1.21
CA PHE A 262 14.37 -20.29 -2.55
C PHE A 262 13.95 -21.32 -3.61
N TRP A 263 13.60 -20.85 -4.81
CA TRP A 263 13.36 -21.68 -5.98
C TRP A 263 14.54 -21.70 -6.94
N TYR A 264 14.68 -22.78 -7.70
CA TYR A 264 15.69 -22.87 -8.75
C TYR A 264 15.23 -23.69 -9.94
N ALA A 265 15.79 -23.38 -11.11
CA ALA A 265 15.54 -24.12 -12.35
C ALA A 265 16.83 -24.28 -13.16
N PRO A 266 16.97 -25.37 -13.95
CA PRO A 266 18.08 -25.50 -14.88
C PRO A 266 18.10 -24.35 -15.89
N ALA A 267 19.29 -23.81 -16.15
CA ALA A 267 19.48 -22.84 -17.21
C ALA A 267 19.08 -23.44 -18.58
N ALA A 268 18.41 -22.63 -19.38
CA ALA A 268 17.83 -23.03 -20.65
C ALA A 268 18.26 -22.11 -21.80
N MET A 269 18.16 -22.64 -23.02
CA MET A 269 18.39 -21.86 -24.25
C MET A 269 17.28 -20.84 -24.51
N ALA A 270 16.07 -21.09 -23.99
CA ALA A 270 14.91 -20.21 -24.06
C ALA A 270 14.15 -20.31 -22.74
N ALA A 271 13.50 -19.22 -22.32
CA ALA A 271 12.80 -19.14 -21.05
C ALA A 271 11.64 -20.14 -20.97
N THR A 272 11.69 -21.02 -19.97
CA THR A 272 10.62 -21.96 -19.59
C THR A 272 10.10 -21.71 -18.18
N THR A 273 10.91 -21.09 -17.33
CA THR A 273 10.58 -20.71 -15.96
C THR A 273 10.79 -19.20 -15.81
N ARG A 274 9.81 -18.52 -15.21
CA ARG A 274 9.83 -17.07 -15.00
C ARG A 274 9.34 -16.74 -13.61
N ALA A 275 10.02 -15.80 -12.97
CA ALA A 275 9.60 -15.19 -11.72
C ALA A 275 9.40 -13.70 -11.88
N TRP A 276 8.44 -13.14 -11.16
CA TRP A 276 8.17 -11.71 -11.08
C TRP A 276 8.15 -11.27 -9.62
N TRP A 277 8.75 -10.11 -9.34
CA TRP A 277 8.67 -9.41 -8.06
C TRP A 277 8.04 -8.04 -8.28
N THR A 278 6.91 -7.80 -7.63
CA THR A 278 6.13 -6.57 -7.70
C THR A 278 6.22 -5.85 -6.35
N PRO A 279 7.11 -4.85 -6.18
CA PRO A 279 7.25 -4.17 -4.89
C PRO A 279 6.08 -3.22 -4.62
N PRO A 280 5.56 -3.17 -3.38
CA PRO A 280 4.60 -2.16 -2.95
C PRO A 280 5.31 -0.81 -2.72
N ILE A 281 5.39 0.01 -3.77
CA ILE A 281 6.06 1.32 -3.68
C ILE A 281 5.10 2.37 -3.10
N THR A 282 5.43 2.87 -1.90
CA THR A 282 4.67 3.90 -1.16
C THR A 282 5.26 5.30 -1.36
N ARG A 283 6.55 5.40 -1.71
CA ARG A 283 7.24 6.66 -1.98
C ARG A 283 7.76 6.73 -3.41
N THR A 284 7.40 7.78 -4.14
CA THR A 284 8.03 8.05 -5.44
C THR A 284 9.49 8.42 -5.25
N GLY A 285 10.38 7.85 -6.07
CA GLY A 285 11.80 8.16 -5.99
C GLY A 285 12.67 7.24 -6.83
N LEU A 286 13.97 7.36 -6.61
CA LEU A 286 15.00 6.53 -7.22
C LEU A 286 15.31 5.34 -6.32
N TYR A 287 15.24 4.13 -6.86
CA TYR A 287 15.46 2.88 -6.15
C TYR A 287 16.59 2.06 -6.78
N ALA A 288 17.62 1.75 -6.00
CA ALA A 288 18.62 0.75 -6.36
C ALA A 288 18.06 -0.65 -6.14
N VAL A 289 18.09 -1.48 -7.17
CA VAL A 289 17.57 -2.86 -7.11
C VAL A 289 18.72 -3.84 -6.92
N SER A 290 18.57 -4.79 -6.00
CA SER A 290 19.54 -5.86 -5.76
C SER A 290 18.84 -7.21 -5.61
N ALA A 291 19.46 -8.28 -6.09
CA ALA A 291 18.95 -9.64 -5.99
C ALA A 291 19.74 -10.42 -4.95
N PHE A 292 19.04 -11.17 -4.09
CA PHE A 292 19.69 -12.12 -3.22
C PHE A 292 20.24 -13.28 -4.05
N VAL A 293 21.51 -13.62 -3.83
CA VAL A 293 22.12 -14.81 -4.40
C VAL A 293 22.23 -15.85 -3.29
N PRO A 294 21.49 -16.97 -3.35
CA PRO A 294 21.53 -17.99 -2.31
C PRO A 294 22.95 -18.53 -2.07
N SER A 295 23.28 -18.80 -0.81
CA SER A 295 24.49 -19.57 -0.47
C SER A 295 24.24 -21.07 -0.70
N SER A 296 24.19 -21.48 -1.98
CA SER A 296 23.79 -22.82 -2.37
C SER A 296 24.59 -23.36 -3.57
N GLY A 297 24.32 -24.60 -3.95
CA GLY A 297 24.80 -25.20 -5.21
C GLY A 297 23.90 -24.92 -6.42
N HIS A 298 22.81 -24.15 -6.25
CA HIS A 298 21.74 -23.97 -7.23
C HIS A 298 21.67 -22.56 -7.84
N ALA A 299 22.46 -21.63 -7.32
CA ALA A 299 22.67 -20.30 -7.89
C ALA A 299 24.00 -20.32 -8.69
N THR A 300 23.99 -20.87 -9.91
CA THR A 300 25.25 -21.15 -10.66
C THR A 300 25.33 -20.49 -12.02
N SER A 301 24.23 -19.94 -12.53
CA SER A 301 24.23 -19.17 -13.77
C SER A 301 25.10 -17.93 -13.65
N THR A 302 25.94 -17.70 -14.66
CA THR A 302 26.74 -16.46 -14.77
C THR A 302 26.01 -15.37 -15.56
N ARG A 303 24.82 -15.69 -16.08
CA ARG A 303 24.08 -14.88 -17.06
C ARG A 303 22.57 -14.84 -16.78
N ALA A 304 22.19 -14.82 -15.51
CA ALA A 304 20.79 -14.72 -15.08
C ALA A 304 20.16 -13.42 -15.62
N PRO A 305 19.16 -13.48 -16.53
CA PRO A 305 18.57 -12.33 -17.17
C PRO A 305 17.46 -11.72 -16.32
N PHE A 306 17.66 -10.48 -15.88
CA PHE A 306 16.64 -9.70 -15.18
C PHE A 306 16.03 -8.66 -16.13
N THR A 307 14.72 -8.45 -16.08
CA THR A 307 14.07 -7.30 -16.72
C THR A 307 13.41 -6.43 -15.66
N VAL A 308 13.91 -5.22 -15.45
CA VAL A 308 13.29 -4.22 -14.57
C VAL A 308 12.32 -3.40 -15.38
N VAL A 309 11.04 -3.41 -15.00
CA VAL A 309 9.99 -2.55 -15.53
C VAL A 309 9.70 -1.48 -14.47
N ALA A 310 10.13 -0.27 -14.77
CA ALA A 310 10.04 0.92 -13.93
C ALA A 310 9.36 2.05 -14.70
N ALA A 311 9.11 3.19 -14.04
CA ALA A 311 8.38 4.31 -14.64
C ALA A 311 9.08 4.83 -15.91
N GLY A 312 8.44 4.62 -17.07
CA GLY A 312 8.98 5.02 -18.37
C GLY A 312 10.29 4.33 -18.77
N GLU A 313 10.61 3.17 -18.17
CA GLU A 313 11.81 2.41 -18.50
C GLU A 313 11.57 0.90 -18.43
N ARG A 314 12.04 0.18 -19.46
CA ARG A 314 12.20 -1.29 -19.45
C ARG A 314 13.66 -1.64 -19.67
N ALA A 315 14.32 -2.16 -18.65
CA ALA A 315 15.75 -2.44 -18.65
C ALA A 315 16.04 -3.94 -18.55
N VAL A 316 16.73 -4.48 -19.56
CA VAL A 316 17.23 -5.86 -19.52
C VAL A 316 18.66 -5.86 -18.96
N LEU A 317 18.87 -6.62 -17.90
CA LEU A 317 20.09 -6.69 -17.10
C LEU A 317 20.56 -8.15 -17.04
N THR A 318 21.84 -8.35 -16.75
CA THR A 318 22.41 -9.68 -16.55
C THR A 318 23.13 -9.70 -15.21
N GLN A 319 22.82 -10.71 -14.40
CA GLN A 319 23.41 -10.93 -13.08
C GLN A 319 24.21 -12.24 -13.09
N ASP A 320 25.41 -12.19 -12.50
CA ASP A 320 26.18 -13.40 -12.19
C ASP A 320 25.71 -13.90 -10.81
N GLN A 321 25.10 -15.08 -10.77
CA GLN A 321 24.66 -15.74 -9.54
C GLN A 321 25.72 -16.71 -8.99
N SER A 322 26.80 -16.99 -9.74
CA SER A 322 27.91 -17.84 -9.27
C SER A 322 28.88 -17.12 -8.31
N VAL A 323 28.55 -15.88 -7.96
CA VAL A 323 29.27 -15.03 -7.00
C VAL A 323 29.13 -15.56 -5.57
N VAL A 324 29.74 -14.88 -4.59
CA VAL A 324 29.59 -15.23 -3.17
C VAL A 324 28.11 -15.11 -2.78
N GLY A 325 27.48 -16.23 -2.49
CA GLY A 325 26.09 -16.30 -2.05
C GLY A 325 25.88 -15.89 -0.58
N GLY A 326 24.62 -15.88 -0.15
CA GLY A 326 24.19 -15.43 1.17
C GLY A 326 24.13 -13.90 1.28
N ALA A 327 24.00 -13.19 0.16
CA ALA A 327 24.02 -11.73 0.12
C ALA A 327 23.22 -11.17 -1.06
N PHE A 328 22.78 -9.91 -0.93
CA PHE A 328 22.21 -9.12 -2.01
C PHE A 328 23.31 -8.56 -2.93
N HIS A 329 23.11 -8.69 -4.23
CA HIS A 329 23.99 -8.18 -5.28
C HIS A 329 23.25 -7.17 -6.15
N ALA A 330 23.87 -6.02 -6.40
CA ALA A 330 23.24 -4.93 -7.14
C ALA A 330 23.01 -5.28 -8.61
N LEU A 331 21.78 -5.09 -9.09
CA LEU A 331 21.46 -5.22 -10.51
C LEU A 331 21.90 -3.98 -11.29
N GLY A 332 22.25 -4.15 -12.57
CA GLY A 332 22.57 -3.03 -13.46
C GLY A 332 23.75 -2.17 -13.01
N GLY A 333 24.67 -2.73 -12.22
CA GLY A 333 25.81 -2.00 -11.64
C GLY A 333 25.42 -1.04 -10.52
N GLY A 334 24.23 -1.20 -9.92
CA GLY A 334 23.73 -0.36 -8.84
C GLY A 334 23.14 0.97 -9.29
N ARG A 335 22.90 1.16 -10.59
CA ARG A 335 22.14 2.33 -11.06
C ARG A 335 20.71 2.25 -10.51
N PRO A 336 20.13 3.37 -10.05
CA PRO A 336 18.76 3.35 -9.57
C PRO A 336 17.74 3.46 -10.71
N PHE A 337 16.51 3.10 -10.39
CA PHE A 337 15.32 3.16 -11.26
C PHE A 337 14.29 4.08 -10.64
N LYS A 338 13.56 4.85 -11.45
CA LYS A 338 12.45 5.65 -10.94
C LYS A 338 11.24 4.75 -10.70
N LEU A 339 10.83 4.62 -9.46
CA LEU A 339 9.58 3.97 -9.08
C LEU A 339 8.63 5.05 -8.57
N VAL A 340 7.37 4.94 -8.98
CA VAL A 340 6.30 5.90 -8.67
C VAL A 340 5.32 5.23 -7.72
N ALA A 341 5.00 5.91 -6.63
CA ALA A 341 4.04 5.45 -5.65
C ALA A 341 2.66 5.21 -6.28
N GLY A 342 2.01 4.10 -5.92
CA GLY A 342 0.71 3.71 -6.46
C GLY A 342 0.71 3.24 -7.92
N ALA A 343 1.85 3.15 -8.59
CA ALA A 343 1.99 2.55 -9.92
C ALA A 343 2.54 1.12 -9.83
N THR A 344 2.21 0.29 -10.82
CA THR A 344 2.66 -1.11 -10.88
C THR A 344 4.02 -1.23 -11.55
N HIS A 345 5.06 -1.47 -10.75
CA HIS A 345 6.41 -1.81 -11.21
C HIS A 345 6.68 -3.28 -10.97
N HIS A 346 7.56 -3.90 -11.76
CA HIS A 346 8.00 -5.26 -11.46
C HIS A 346 9.39 -5.54 -11.99
N VAL A 347 10.02 -6.57 -11.43
CA VAL A 347 11.25 -7.16 -11.97
C VAL A 347 10.95 -8.59 -12.36
N GLU A 348 11.35 -8.98 -13.55
CA GLU A 348 11.25 -10.34 -14.06
C GLU A 348 12.63 -11.02 -14.04
N LEU A 349 12.72 -12.28 -13.63
CA LEU A 349 13.86 -13.17 -13.84
C LEU A 349 13.39 -14.42 -14.61
N HIS A 350 14.20 -14.93 -15.52
CA HIS A 350 13.88 -16.19 -16.20
C HIS A 350 15.08 -17.11 -16.43
N ASP A 351 14.84 -18.41 -16.58
CA ASP A 351 15.87 -19.46 -16.77
C ASP A 351 16.54 -19.46 -18.16
N GLY A 352 16.01 -18.69 -19.12
CA GLY A 352 16.55 -18.55 -20.48
C GLY A 352 17.89 -17.79 -20.58
N THR A 353 18.96 -18.28 -19.95
CA THR A 353 20.28 -17.64 -19.89
C THR A 353 21.13 -17.89 -21.15
N GLY A 354 20.75 -18.87 -21.96
CA GLY A 354 21.55 -19.37 -23.08
C GLY A 354 22.74 -20.21 -22.64
N GLU A 355 22.84 -20.60 -21.37
CA GLU A 355 23.82 -21.57 -20.85
C GLU A 355 23.28 -23.00 -20.98
N SER A 356 24.19 -23.96 -21.07
CA SER A 356 23.85 -25.38 -21.00
C SER A 356 24.06 -25.91 -19.58
N ALA A 357 23.44 -27.05 -19.27
CA ALA A 357 23.68 -27.78 -18.02
C ALA A 357 25.19 -27.93 -17.72
N PRO A 358 25.61 -27.87 -16.44
CA PRO A 358 24.78 -27.92 -15.23
C PRO A 358 24.41 -26.56 -14.62
N ALA A 359 24.43 -25.47 -15.39
CA ALA A 359 24.05 -24.16 -14.85
C ALA A 359 22.58 -24.14 -14.39
N GLU A 360 22.32 -23.45 -13.29
CA GLU A 360 21.01 -23.28 -12.65
C GLU A 360 20.79 -21.81 -12.29
N VAL A 361 19.55 -21.34 -12.44
CA VAL A 361 19.11 -20.01 -12.03
C VAL A 361 18.32 -20.14 -10.74
N ALA A 362 18.66 -19.34 -9.75
CA ALA A 362 17.94 -19.24 -8.49
C ALA A 362 16.98 -18.03 -8.51
N PHE A 363 15.81 -18.20 -7.91
CA PHE A 363 14.74 -17.22 -7.73
C PHE A 363 14.42 -17.17 -6.24
N ASP A 364 14.66 -16.02 -5.61
CA ASP A 364 14.65 -15.82 -4.15
C ASP A 364 14.10 -14.40 -3.89
N ALA A 365 14.81 -13.54 -3.14
CA ALA A 365 14.38 -12.19 -2.83
C ALA A 365 15.00 -11.10 -3.73
N LEU A 366 14.23 -10.04 -3.95
CA LEU A 366 14.72 -8.75 -4.44
C LEU A 366 14.57 -7.65 -3.41
N ARG A 367 15.59 -6.79 -3.31
CA ARG A 367 15.60 -5.59 -2.47
C ARG A 367 15.62 -4.33 -3.33
N PHE A 368 14.69 -3.43 -3.08
CA PHE A 368 14.49 -2.14 -3.71
C PHE A 368 14.84 -1.04 -2.72
N THR A 369 16.06 -0.50 -2.82
CA THR A 369 16.60 0.46 -1.87
C THR A 369 16.36 1.89 -2.35
N TRP A 370 15.59 2.72 -1.66
CA TRP A 370 15.46 4.14 -1.98
C TRP A 370 16.81 4.84 -1.81
N VAL A 371 17.20 5.62 -2.81
CA VAL A 371 18.48 6.34 -2.82
C VAL A 371 18.34 7.85 -3.03
N GLY A 372 17.12 8.34 -3.30
CA GLY A 372 16.88 9.77 -3.49
C GLY A 372 15.57 10.08 -4.20
N GLU A 373 15.29 11.38 -4.30
CA GLU A 373 14.16 11.90 -5.09
C GLU A 373 14.36 11.66 -6.59
N ALA A 374 13.25 11.58 -7.33
CA ALA A 374 13.26 11.69 -8.79
C ALA A 374 13.62 13.13 -9.19
N GLY A 375 14.12 13.34 -10.42
CA GLY A 375 14.70 14.61 -10.88
C GLY A 375 13.81 15.85 -10.78
N GLU A 376 14.30 17.01 -11.21
CA GLU A 376 13.63 18.30 -10.97
C GLU A 376 12.82 18.83 -12.17
N LEU A 377 12.71 18.08 -13.27
CA LEU A 377 12.06 18.58 -14.49
C LEU A 377 10.53 18.54 -14.40
N GLU A 378 9.90 19.69 -14.57
CA GLU A 378 8.44 19.85 -14.51
C GLU A 378 7.73 19.36 -15.79
N GLU A 379 6.42 19.23 -15.73
CA GLU A 379 5.59 18.83 -16.88
C GLU A 379 5.78 19.80 -18.07
N GLY A 380 6.07 19.25 -19.25
CA GLY A 380 6.35 20.01 -20.45
C GLY A 380 7.83 20.37 -20.67
N GLU A 381 8.71 20.11 -19.71
CA GLU A 381 10.15 20.29 -19.87
C GLU A 381 10.79 19.15 -20.67
N ARG A 382 11.93 19.45 -21.31
CA ARG A 382 12.63 18.48 -22.16
C ARG A 382 13.46 17.52 -21.32
N CYS A 383 13.31 16.24 -21.58
CA CYS A 383 14.02 15.17 -20.89
C CYS A 383 14.64 14.18 -21.90
N VAL A 384 15.62 13.42 -21.43
CA VAL A 384 16.19 12.26 -22.12
C VAL A 384 15.91 10.95 -21.40
N ALA A 385 15.58 10.98 -20.10
CA ALA A 385 15.23 9.80 -19.32
C ALA A 385 14.16 10.12 -18.26
N SER A 386 13.34 9.12 -17.92
CA SER A 386 12.23 9.28 -16.96
C SER A 386 12.68 9.66 -15.55
N VAL A 387 13.92 9.32 -15.17
CA VAL A 387 14.54 9.71 -13.89
C VAL A 387 14.75 11.21 -13.75
N GLU A 388 14.76 11.99 -14.84
CA GLU A 388 14.98 13.44 -14.80
C GLU A 388 13.70 14.22 -14.47
N CYS A 389 12.53 13.62 -14.73
CA CYS A 389 11.24 14.25 -14.48
C CYS A 389 10.88 14.21 -12.99
N ASP A 390 10.25 15.27 -12.51
CA ASP A 390 9.78 15.41 -11.13
C ASP A 390 8.56 14.53 -10.84
N ALA A 391 8.38 14.21 -9.57
CA ALA A 391 7.21 13.53 -9.01
C ALA A 391 6.78 12.31 -9.86
N ASP A 392 5.51 12.25 -10.26
CA ASP A 392 4.89 11.15 -11.00
C ASP A 392 5.11 11.21 -12.53
N LEU A 393 5.87 12.17 -13.04
CA LEU A 393 6.08 12.37 -14.47
C LEU A 393 7.06 11.36 -15.08
N VAL A 394 6.86 10.99 -16.34
CA VAL A 394 7.77 10.13 -17.12
C VAL A 394 8.22 10.83 -18.38
N CYS A 395 9.39 10.46 -18.90
CA CYS A 395 9.92 11.05 -20.10
C CYS A 395 9.30 10.40 -21.34
N GLY A 396 8.31 11.07 -21.94
CA GLY A 396 7.61 10.61 -23.13
C GLY A 396 7.82 11.55 -24.31
N ALA A 397 8.34 11.03 -25.42
CA ALA A 397 8.67 11.82 -26.62
C ALA A 397 9.56 13.05 -26.30
N GLU A 398 10.60 12.83 -25.49
CA GLU A 398 11.57 13.85 -25.01
C GLU A 398 10.96 14.95 -24.14
N ILE A 399 9.76 14.73 -23.58
CA ILE A 399 9.06 15.70 -22.73
C ILE A 399 8.53 15.02 -21.47
N CYS A 400 8.69 15.64 -20.31
CA CYS A 400 8.11 15.17 -19.06
C CYS A 400 6.59 15.31 -19.10
N ARG A 401 5.86 14.20 -18.90
CA ARG A 401 4.40 14.15 -18.94
C ARG A 401 3.87 13.14 -17.95
N ARG A 402 2.59 13.24 -17.62
CA ARG A 402 1.92 12.20 -16.84
C ARG A 402 1.90 10.88 -17.62
N PRO A 403 2.08 9.73 -16.94
CA PRO A 403 2.14 8.42 -17.57
C PRO A 403 0.95 8.08 -18.49
N CYS A 404 -0.24 8.66 -18.25
CA CYS A 404 -1.49 8.25 -18.91
C CYS A 404 -2.23 9.35 -19.70
N ASP A 405 -1.53 10.32 -20.30
CA ASP A 405 -2.16 11.36 -21.15
C ASP A 405 -2.04 11.05 -22.66
N CYS A 406 -2.78 10.04 -23.14
CA CYS A 406 -2.71 9.59 -24.54
C CYS A 406 -3.66 10.34 -25.49
N ALA A 407 -3.19 10.58 -26.73
CA ALA A 407 -4.03 11.11 -27.80
C ALA A 407 -5.20 10.16 -28.13
N THR A 408 -6.34 10.71 -28.56
CA THR A 408 -7.56 9.94 -28.83
C THR A 408 -7.30 8.80 -29.82
N GLY A 409 -7.43 7.54 -29.36
CA GLY A 409 -7.23 6.34 -30.17
C GLY A 409 -5.94 5.55 -29.89
N ALA A 410 -5.08 6.00 -28.97
CA ALA A 410 -3.95 5.23 -28.44
C ALA A 410 -4.28 4.65 -27.05
N SER A 411 -3.84 3.42 -26.78
CA SER A 411 -3.90 2.83 -25.43
C SER A 411 -2.61 3.16 -24.67
N CYS A 412 -2.74 3.39 -23.38
CA CYS A 412 -1.61 3.53 -22.47
C CYS A 412 -1.19 2.13 -22.02
N ASP A 413 0.09 1.82 -22.13
CA ASP A 413 0.68 0.74 -21.36
C ASP A 413 0.84 1.26 -19.92
N GLU A 414 -0.03 0.82 -19.02
CA GLU A 414 -0.07 1.29 -17.62
C GLU A 414 1.20 0.92 -16.83
N GLY A 415 2.00 -0.03 -17.31
CA GLY A 415 3.27 -0.41 -16.69
C GLY A 415 4.46 0.45 -17.11
N THR A 416 4.36 1.19 -18.23
CA THR A 416 5.47 2.00 -18.77
C THR A 416 5.10 3.45 -19.07
N GLY A 417 3.82 3.81 -19.04
CA GLY A 417 3.35 5.15 -19.43
C GLY A 417 3.54 5.46 -20.91
N THR A 418 3.67 4.42 -21.75
CA THR A 418 3.89 4.59 -23.20
C THR A 418 2.59 4.46 -23.99
N CYS A 419 2.30 5.46 -24.83
CA CYS A 419 1.14 5.42 -25.73
C CYS A 419 1.46 4.65 -27.02
N GLY A 420 0.63 3.66 -27.36
CA GLY A 420 0.81 2.86 -28.58
C GLY A 420 -0.50 2.25 -29.11
N THR A 421 -0.38 1.45 -30.18
CA THR A 421 -1.46 0.61 -30.70
C THR A 421 -1.11 -0.84 -30.40
N TRP A 422 -1.41 -1.30 -29.20
CA TRP A 422 -1.07 -2.65 -28.73
C TRP A 422 -2.23 -3.62 -28.95
N ARG A 423 -1.93 -4.87 -29.31
CA ARG A 423 -2.87 -5.99 -29.27
C ARG A 423 -2.82 -6.59 -27.86
N THR A 424 -3.98 -6.84 -27.26
CA THR A 424 -4.18 -7.34 -25.89
C THR A 424 -3.81 -8.83 -25.71
N ASP A 425 -2.83 -9.33 -26.46
CA ASP A 425 -2.60 -10.77 -26.65
C ASP A 425 -1.37 -11.27 -25.85
N GLU A 426 -0.69 -10.40 -25.11
CA GLU A 426 0.42 -10.75 -24.20
C GLU A 426 -0.06 -10.50 -22.75
N PRO A 427 -0.08 -11.51 -21.87
CA PRO A 427 -0.61 -11.34 -20.53
C PRO A 427 0.40 -10.58 -19.64
N GLY A 428 0.13 -9.30 -19.40
CA GLY A 428 0.39 -8.72 -18.08
C GLY A 428 -0.54 -9.37 -17.05
N PRO A 429 -0.34 -9.16 -15.73
CA PRO A 429 -1.18 -9.75 -14.70
C PRO A 429 -2.60 -9.18 -14.84
N GLN A 430 -3.43 -9.88 -15.61
CA GLN A 430 -4.86 -9.69 -15.65
C GLN A 430 -5.45 -10.47 -14.49
N ASP A 431 -6.18 -9.73 -13.67
CA ASP A 431 -7.32 -10.18 -12.88
C ASP A 431 -8.00 -11.40 -13.54
N THR A 432 -7.69 -12.61 -13.07
CA THR A 432 -8.37 -13.82 -13.55
C THR A 432 -9.69 -13.96 -12.81
N GLY A 433 -10.64 -13.11 -13.21
CA GLY A 433 -12.06 -13.39 -13.07
C GLY A 433 -12.43 -14.59 -13.95
N ASP A 434 -12.75 -15.69 -13.29
CA ASP A 434 -13.74 -16.69 -13.66
C ASP A 434 -13.75 -17.21 -15.12
N THR A 435 -13.13 -18.38 -15.32
CA THR A 435 -13.67 -19.38 -16.24
C THR A 435 -13.57 -20.76 -15.62
N ASP A 436 -14.59 -21.14 -14.86
CA ASP A 436 -14.99 -22.55 -14.72
C ASP A 436 -15.39 -23.09 -16.10
N LEU A 437 -14.67 -24.09 -16.63
CA LEU A 437 -15.29 -25.27 -17.26
C LEU A 437 -14.34 -26.48 -17.21
N PRO A 438 -14.86 -27.70 -17.01
CA PRO A 438 -14.09 -28.83 -16.50
C PRO A 438 -13.43 -29.67 -17.59
N GLN A 439 -12.38 -30.38 -17.18
CA GLN A 439 -11.84 -31.54 -17.87
C GLN A 439 -12.92 -32.63 -17.99
N ASP A 440 -13.17 -33.11 -19.21
CA ASP A 440 -13.70 -34.46 -19.41
C ASP A 440 -12.88 -35.19 -20.49
N THR A 441 -12.64 -36.45 -20.16
CA THR A 441 -11.81 -37.43 -20.85
C THR A 441 -12.62 -38.18 -21.91
N GLY A 442 -12.01 -38.42 -23.08
CA GLY A 442 -12.11 -39.71 -23.76
C GLY A 442 -13.15 -39.89 -24.89
N ASP A 443 -12.59 -40.34 -26.01
CA ASP A 443 -13.13 -41.29 -27.01
C ASP A 443 -14.01 -40.81 -28.18
N GLY A 444 -13.48 -41.00 -29.40
CA GLY A 444 -14.26 -41.60 -30.50
C GLY A 444 -14.13 -41.02 -31.92
N ALA A 445 -13.19 -41.56 -32.69
CA ALA A 445 -13.23 -41.89 -34.14
C ALA A 445 -13.63 -40.85 -35.24
N ASP A 446 -12.71 -40.71 -36.21
CA ASP A 446 -12.76 -40.22 -37.62
C ASP A 446 -13.85 -40.88 -38.51
N PRO A 447 -14.05 -40.52 -39.82
CA PRO A 447 -13.68 -39.33 -40.62
C PRO A 447 -14.80 -38.87 -41.62
N GLU A 448 -14.43 -38.04 -42.62
CA GLU A 448 -15.09 -37.65 -43.91
C GLU A 448 -15.78 -36.27 -43.93
N ASP A 449 -15.79 -35.48 -45.00
CA ASP A 449 -15.01 -35.26 -46.23
C ASP A 449 -15.62 -33.96 -46.83
N THR A 450 -14.96 -33.35 -47.82
CA THR A 450 -15.47 -32.36 -48.80
C THR A 450 -15.40 -30.84 -48.49
N ALA A 451 -14.42 -30.19 -49.13
CA ALA A 451 -14.57 -28.90 -49.83
C ALA A 451 -15.27 -29.16 -51.20
N PRO A 452 -15.64 -28.17 -52.08
CA PRO A 452 -15.13 -26.79 -52.21
C PRO A 452 -16.16 -25.72 -52.71
N GLY A 453 -15.68 -24.49 -53.01
CA GLY A 453 -16.09 -23.79 -54.24
C GLY A 453 -16.72 -22.39 -54.17
N ASP A 454 -15.86 -21.38 -54.24
CA ASP A 454 -15.89 -20.13 -55.05
C ASP A 454 -17.16 -19.71 -55.84
N THR A 455 -17.55 -18.42 -55.78
CA THR A 455 -17.96 -17.58 -56.94
C THR A 455 -18.13 -16.10 -56.50
N GLY A 456 -17.64 -15.16 -57.31
CA GLY A 456 -17.62 -13.72 -57.00
C GLY A 456 -18.53 -12.80 -57.83
N LEU A 457 -18.54 -11.52 -57.40
CA LEU A 457 -18.71 -10.22 -58.10
C LEU A 457 -20.02 -9.94 -58.91
N PRO A 458 -20.28 -8.68 -59.36
CA PRO A 458 -20.63 -7.44 -58.62
C PRO A 458 -21.87 -6.74 -59.26
N VAL A 459 -22.33 -5.56 -58.79
CA VAL A 459 -22.89 -4.43 -59.62
C VAL A 459 -23.15 -3.18 -58.75
N ALA A 460 -22.79 -2.01 -59.28
CA ALA A 460 -23.01 -0.65 -58.75
C ALA A 460 -24.18 0.07 -59.45
N SER A 461 -24.76 1.12 -58.82
CA SER A 461 -25.38 2.27 -59.52
C SER A 461 -25.57 3.49 -58.58
N GLY A 462 -25.01 4.66 -58.93
CA GLY A 462 -25.28 5.98 -58.30
C GLY A 462 -26.56 6.66 -58.87
N PRO A 463 -26.72 8.01 -58.91
CA PRO A 463 -25.81 9.11 -58.52
C PRO A 463 -26.44 10.28 -57.68
N THR A 464 -25.56 11.18 -57.20
CA THR A 464 -25.71 12.56 -56.67
C THR A 464 -26.13 13.59 -57.76
N PRO A 465 -26.54 14.88 -57.52
CA PRO A 465 -25.70 15.94 -56.89
C PRO A 465 -26.36 17.20 -56.23
N SER A 466 -25.46 18.04 -55.65
CA SER A 466 -25.55 19.48 -55.27
C SER A 466 -26.36 19.83 -54.02
N GLY A 467 -25.92 20.66 -53.07
CA GLY A 467 -24.79 21.60 -52.96
C GLY A 467 -25.30 22.92 -52.36
N CYS A 468 -24.71 23.40 -51.25
CA CYS A 468 -24.56 24.81 -50.83
C CYS A 468 -24.08 24.88 -49.37
N GLY A 469 -22.93 25.53 -49.13
CA GLY A 469 -22.39 25.84 -47.81
C GLY A 469 -22.62 27.30 -47.39
N CYS A 470 -22.20 27.64 -46.18
CA CYS A 470 -21.80 28.98 -45.72
C CYS A 470 -20.84 28.85 -44.52
N ASP A 471 -19.76 29.63 -44.56
CA ASP A 471 -18.72 29.82 -43.55
C ASP A 471 -19.21 30.58 -42.29
N HIS A 472 -18.53 30.39 -41.15
CA HIS A 472 -17.78 31.45 -40.46
C HIS A 472 -17.08 31.02 -39.15
N ALA A 473 -15.77 31.29 -39.12
CA ALA A 473 -14.97 31.95 -38.07
C ALA A 473 -14.89 31.40 -36.63
N SER A 474 -13.64 31.18 -36.19
CA SER A 474 -13.15 31.02 -34.81
C SER A 474 -13.50 32.23 -33.90
N PRO A 475 -13.41 32.05 -32.57
CA PRO A 475 -12.33 32.75 -31.87
C PRO A 475 -11.64 31.95 -30.75
N ARG A 476 -10.33 32.18 -30.62
CA ARG A 476 -9.57 32.01 -29.38
C ARG A 476 -9.88 33.18 -28.44
N ALA A 477 -10.17 32.93 -27.16
CA ALA A 477 -9.76 33.75 -26.01
C ALA A 477 -10.21 33.12 -24.67
N SER A 478 -9.20 32.78 -23.86
CA SER A 478 -9.09 32.78 -22.40
C SER A 478 -10.32 33.08 -21.53
N VAL A 479 -10.63 32.19 -20.58
CA VAL A 479 -11.09 32.56 -19.23
C VAL A 479 -10.49 31.59 -18.20
N ALA A 480 -9.26 31.87 -17.78
CA ALA A 480 -8.83 31.63 -16.41
C ALA A 480 -9.30 32.84 -15.60
N ALA A 481 -10.33 32.67 -14.77
CA ALA A 481 -10.70 33.56 -13.65
C ALA A 481 -12.07 33.13 -13.09
N ALA A 482 -12.09 32.08 -12.26
CA ALA A 482 -13.27 31.76 -11.46
C ALA A 482 -12.87 31.00 -10.18
N LEU A 483 -12.03 31.61 -9.32
CA LEU A 483 -12.04 31.30 -7.87
C LEU A 483 -11.26 32.36 -7.06
N LEU A 484 -11.69 33.61 -7.07
CA LEU A 484 -11.24 34.63 -6.12
C LEU A 484 -12.31 35.73 -6.06
N LEU A 485 -13.31 35.58 -5.19
CA LEU A 485 -14.03 36.67 -4.51
C LEU A 485 -15.20 36.08 -3.69
N ALA A 486 -14.89 35.54 -2.51
CA ALA A 486 -15.89 35.25 -1.49
C ALA A 486 -15.31 35.53 -0.09
N LEU A 487 -14.96 36.79 0.20
CA LEU A 487 -14.70 37.29 1.57
C LEU A 487 -14.49 38.81 1.55
N ALA A 488 -15.57 39.60 1.42
CA ALA A 488 -15.65 40.97 1.93
C ALA A 488 -17.06 41.55 1.74
N ALA A 489 -17.94 41.39 2.74
CA ALA A 489 -18.93 42.41 3.15
C ALA A 489 -19.96 41.85 4.16
N ARG A 490 -19.55 41.59 5.40
CA ARG A 490 -20.46 41.63 6.56
C ARG A 490 -19.72 42.04 7.84
N ARG A 491 -19.43 43.33 7.99
CA ARG A 491 -19.41 44.00 9.31
C ARG A 491 -19.90 45.45 9.15
N ARG A 492 -21.06 45.76 9.72
CA ARG A 492 -21.47 47.11 10.10
C ARG A 492 -21.82 47.11 11.59
N ARG A 493 -21.21 48.06 12.31
CA ARG A 493 -21.54 48.63 13.65
C ARG A 493 -21.26 47.71 14.86
N ALA A 494 -20.69 48.13 15.99
CA ALA A 494 -20.41 49.44 16.64
C ALA A 494 -19.01 49.36 17.32
N THR A 495 -18.24 50.40 17.65
CA THR A 495 -18.38 51.47 18.69
C THR A 495 -17.23 52.49 18.47
N ILE A 496 -17.47 53.80 18.26
CA ILE A 496 -17.36 54.92 19.21
C ILE A 496 -16.15 54.91 20.16
N GLY A 497 -15.27 55.92 20.02
CA GLY A 497 -14.66 56.64 21.14
C GLY A 497 -13.13 56.77 21.15
N GLY A 498 -12.59 57.95 20.84
CA GLY A 498 -11.20 58.35 21.10
C GLY A 498 -10.56 59.14 19.98
#